data_AF-A0A4R5UNL6-F1
#
_entry.id   AF-A0A4R5UNL6-F1
#
_cell.length_a   1.000
_cell.length_b   1.000
_cell.length_c   1.000
_cell.angle_alpha   90.00
_cell.angle_beta   90.00
_cell.angle_gamma   90.00
#
_symmetry.space_group_name_H-M   'P 1'
#
loop_
_entity.id
_entity.type
_entity.pdbx_description
1 polymer ?
#
loop_
_entity_poly.entity_id
_entity_poly.type
_entity_poly.pdbx_seq_one_letter_code
_entity_poly.pdbx_strand_id
1 'polypeptide(L)'
;MDTPTVVALVTAIISGGLGGIATLLAYAHGYLRIEKLESKRRRLEVAYDVLAYRYVLQAGSNSDDASRHGFNRALNQVPVVFGDDAEIIQAFDAFSNNKSDENLKRLLVVLTRRTGLRGIVLDSHLMKTLSI
;
A
#
# COMPACT_ATOMS: atom_id res chain seq x y z
N MET A 1 50.66 -11.93 32.49
CA MET A 1 49.81 -11.26 31.48
C MET A 1 49.78 -9.81 31.87
N ASP A 2 50.32 -8.94 31.05
CA ASP A 2 50.59 -7.57 31.45
C ASP A 2 49.27 -6.78 31.43
N THR A 3 49.08 -5.88 32.40
CA THR A 3 47.93 -4.97 32.49
C THR A 3 47.51 -4.33 31.15
N PRO A 4 48.42 -3.88 30.27
CA PRO A 4 48.03 -3.35 28.95
C PRO A 4 47.34 -4.38 28.03
N THR A 5 47.71 -5.65 28.10
CA THR A 5 47.13 -6.70 27.24
C THR A 5 45.69 -7.03 27.65
N VAL A 6 45.40 -7.02 28.96
CA VAL A 6 44.04 -7.24 29.49
C VAL A 6 43.12 -6.07 29.13
N VAL A 7 43.60 -4.84 29.24
CA VAL A 7 42.83 -3.64 28.85
C VAL A 7 42.53 -3.63 27.35
N ALA A 8 43.50 -4.00 26.50
CA ALA A 8 43.32 -4.10 25.06
C ALA A 8 42.28 -5.17 24.67
N LEU A 9 42.30 -6.33 25.34
CA LEU A 9 41.33 -7.40 25.10
C LEU A 9 39.91 -6.98 25.50
N VAL A 10 39.76 -6.35 26.67
CA VAL A 10 38.45 -5.89 27.17
C VAL A 10 37.87 -4.78 26.28
N THR A 11 38.71 -3.82 25.86
CA THR A 11 38.27 -2.76 24.94
C THR A 11 37.90 -3.32 23.56
N ALA A 12 38.63 -4.31 23.04
CA ALA A 12 38.29 -4.98 21.77
C ALA A 12 36.94 -5.73 21.84
N ILE A 13 36.64 -6.41 22.96
CA ILE A 13 35.37 -7.12 23.15
C ILE A 13 34.20 -6.14 23.25
N ILE A 14 34.37 -5.05 24.01
CA ILE A 14 33.32 -4.03 24.18
C ILE A 14 33.07 -3.28 22.86
N SER A 15 34.13 -2.90 22.14
CA SER A 15 34.01 -2.20 20.86
C SER A 15 33.46 -3.10 19.75
N GLY A 16 33.85 -4.38 19.71
CA GLY A 16 33.28 -5.38 18.80
C GLY A 16 31.80 -5.67 19.07
N GLY A 17 31.41 -5.77 20.35
CA GLY A 17 30.01 -5.98 20.76
C GLY A 17 29.11 -4.78 20.45
N LEU A 18 29.56 -3.56 20.75
CA LEU A 18 28.81 -2.33 20.46
C LEU A 18 28.74 -2.04 18.96
N GLY A 19 29.83 -2.24 18.23
CA GLY A 19 29.86 -2.11 16.77
C GLY A 19 28.90 -3.08 16.08
N GLY A 20 28.90 -4.35 16.51
CA GLY A 20 27.98 -5.36 15.99
C GLY A 20 26.51 -4.99 16.19
N ILE A 21 26.12 -4.58 17.40
CA ILE A 21 24.74 -4.18 17.73
C ILE A 21 24.32 -2.93 16.94
N ALA A 22 25.18 -1.91 16.85
CA ALA A 22 24.88 -0.69 16.12
C ALA A 22 24.66 -0.96 14.62
N THR A 23 25.48 -1.83 14.02
CA THR A 23 25.35 -2.21 12.60
C THR A 23 24.06 -2.99 12.37
N LEU A 24 23.70 -3.91 13.27
CA LEU A 24 22.48 -4.73 13.18
C LEU A 24 21.22 -3.87 13.32
N LEU A 25 21.23 -2.89 14.24
CA LEU A 25 20.16 -1.91 14.40
C LEU A 25 20.04 -0.99 13.18
N ALA A 26 21.16 -0.52 12.61
CA ALA A 26 21.15 0.30 11.42
C ALA A 26 20.60 -0.45 10.19
N TYR A 27 21.01 -1.71 10.00
CA TYR A 27 20.49 -2.58 8.94
C TYR A 27 19.01 -2.90 9.15
N ALA A 28 18.60 -3.29 10.35
CA ALA A 28 17.20 -3.55 10.65
C ALA A 28 16.34 -2.30 10.43
N HIS A 29 16.79 -1.13 10.88
CA HIS A 29 16.06 0.12 10.70
C HIS A 29 16.00 0.55 9.23
N GLY A 30 17.09 0.35 8.47
CA GLY A 30 17.13 0.59 7.03
C GLY A 30 16.20 -0.34 6.25
N TYR A 31 16.26 -1.65 6.52
CA TYR A 31 15.45 -2.67 5.87
C TYR A 31 13.96 -2.50 6.17
N LEU A 32 13.60 -2.28 7.43
CA LEU A 32 12.21 -2.01 7.84
C LEU A 32 11.67 -0.71 7.22
N ARG A 33 12.52 0.30 6.98
CA ARG A 33 12.10 1.51 6.26
C ARG A 33 11.86 1.23 4.79
N ILE A 34 12.72 0.46 4.14
CA ILE A 34 12.58 0.08 2.72
C ILE A 34 11.30 -0.73 2.53
N GLU A 35 11.08 -1.75 3.36
CA GLU A 35 9.88 -2.59 3.30
C GLU A 35 8.60 -1.77 3.52
N LYS A 36 8.60 -0.83 4.48
CA LYS A 36 7.48 0.10 4.70
C LYS A 36 7.25 1.03 3.52
N LEU A 37 8.31 1.52 2.88
CA LEU A 37 8.22 2.40 1.72
C LEU A 37 7.70 1.65 0.50
N GLU A 38 8.17 0.42 0.26
CA GLU A 38 7.70 -0.45 -0.82
C GLU A 38 6.25 -0.86 -0.61
N SER A 39 5.87 -1.24 0.61
CA SER A 39 4.48 -1.54 0.96
C SER A 39 3.57 -0.33 0.73
N LYS A 40 4.00 0.86 1.17
CA LYS A 40 3.26 2.12 0.93
C LYS A 40 3.16 2.44 -0.57
N ARG A 41 4.24 2.27 -1.33
CA ARG A 41 4.26 2.49 -2.78
C ARG A 41 3.32 1.54 -3.49
N ARG A 42 3.34 0.26 -3.14
CA ARG A 42 2.45 -0.77 -3.70
C ARG A 42 0.98 -0.48 -3.39
N ARG A 43 0.67 -0.03 -2.17
CA ARG A 43 -0.68 0.43 -1.80
C ARG A 43 -1.14 1.61 -2.66
N LEU A 44 -0.28 2.59 -2.87
CA LEU A 44 -0.59 3.73 -3.74
C LEU A 44 -0.83 3.28 -5.18
N GLU A 45 0.02 2.42 -5.73
CA GLU A 45 -0.08 1.90 -7.09
C GLU A 45 -1.42 1.17 -7.33
N VAL A 46 -1.80 0.24 -6.45
CA VAL A 46 -3.09 -0.45 -6.55
C VAL A 46 -4.26 0.52 -6.46
N ALA A 47 -4.22 1.50 -5.55
CA ALA A 47 -5.28 2.50 -5.45
C ALA A 47 -5.37 3.37 -6.71
N TYR A 48 -4.23 3.74 -7.30
CA TYR A 48 -4.18 4.44 -8.58
C TYR A 48 -4.75 3.60 -9.72
N ASP A 49 -4.41 2.33 -9.82
CA ASP A 49 -4.90 1.46 -10.90
C ASP A 49 -6.41 1.27 -10.83
N VAL A 50 -6.96 1.03 -9.63
CA VAL A 50 -8.42 0.92 -9.42
C VAL A 50 -9.12 2.23 -9.82
N LEU A 51 -8.55 3.39 -9.46
CA LEU A 51 -9.08 4.68 -9.87
C LEU A 51 -8.94 4.91 -11.37
N ALA A 52 -7.80 4.56 -11.96
CA ALA A 52 -7.50 4.80 -13.37
C ALA A 52 -8.51 4.07 -14.24
N TYR A 53 -8.80 2.80 -13.94
CA TYR A 53 -9.72 1.97 -14.72
C TYR A 53 -11.20 2.13 -14.35
N ARG A 54 -11.57 3.03 -13.42
CA ARG A 54 -12.97 3.20 -12.97
C ARG A 54 -13.97 3.50 -14.11
N TYR A 55 -13.53 4.13 -15.20
CA TYR A 55 -14.37 4.49 -16.35
C TYR A 55 -14.87 3.26 -17.13
N VAL A 56 -14.22 2.10 -16.96
CA VAL A 56 -14.64 0.82 -17.54
C VAL A 56 -16.04 0.44 -17.07
N LEU A 57 -16.43 0.91 -15.89
CA LEU A 57 -17.69 0.58 -15.26
C LEU A 57 -18.85 1.48 -15.72
N GLN A 58 -18.59 2.53 -16.51
CA GLN A 58 -19.68 3.36 -17.04
C GLN A 58 -20.63 2.57 -17.94
N ALA A 59 -21.92 2.73 -17.73
CA ALA A 59 -22.97 2.23 -18.60
C ALA A 59 -22.76 2.78 -20.03
N GLY A 60 -22.68 1.88 -21.01
CA GLY A 60 -22.38 2.24 -22.41
C GLY A 60 -20.88 2.44 -22.71
N SER A 61 -19.99 2.13 -21.77
CA SER A 61 -18.54 2.13 -22.00
C SER A 61 -18.17 1.09 -23.07
N ASN A 62 -17.71 1.57 -24.23
CA ASN A 62 -16.97 0.77 -25.22
C ASN A 62 -15.52 0.50 -24.76
N SER A 63 -15.34 0.22 -23.47
CA SER A 63 -14.04 -0.18 -22.94
C SER A 63 -13.58 -1.46 -23.63
N ASP A 64 -12.34 -1.44 -24.11
CA ASP A 64 -11.70 -2.61 -24.68
C ASP A 64 -11.46 -3.70 -23.61
N ASP A 65 -11.29 -4.93 -24.07
CA ASP A 65 -11.07 -6.08 -23.16
C ASP A 65 -9.81 -5.90 -22.31
N ALA A 66 -8.81 -5.16 -22.81
CA ALA A 66 -7.61 -4.82 -22.08
C ALA A 66 -7.90 -3.96 -20.84
N SER A 67 -8.73 -2.91 -20.96
CA SER A 67 -9.10 -2.06 -19.84
C SER A 67 -9.97 -2.79 -18.81
N ARG A 68 -10.85 -3.67 -19.26
CA ARG A 68 -11.65 -4.56 -18.38
C ARG A 68 -10.79 -5.53 -17.59
N HIS A 69 -9.81 -6.14 -18.26
CA HIS A 69 -8.82 -6.98 -17.60
C HIS A 69 -7.97 -6.19 -16.62
N GLY A 70 -7.56 -4.96 -16.97
CA GLY A 70 -6.84 -4.04 -16.09
C GLY A 70 -7.61 -3.73 -14.82
N PHE A 71 -8.89 -3.39 -14.95
CA PHE A 71 -9.77 -3.13 -13.81
C PHE A 71 -9.92 -4.34 -12.89
N ASN A 72 -10.23 -5.52 -13.46
CA ASN A 72 -10.38 -6.75 -12.68
C ASN A 72 -9.10 -7.15 -11.97
N ARG A 73 -7.95 -6.98 -12.64
CA ARG A 73 -6.63 -7.23 -12.03
C ARG A 73 -6.38 -6.30 -10.85
N ALA A 74 -6.63 -5.00 -11.01
CA ALA A 74 -6.44 -4.01 -9.96
C ALA A 74 -7.35 -4.28 -8.76
N LEU A 75 -8.62 -4.60 -8.99
CA LEU A 75 -9.56 -4.99 -7.93
C LEU A 75 -9.10 -6.25 -7.18
N ASN A 76 -8.67 -7.29 -7.88
CA ASN A 76 -8.20 -8.53 -7.25
C ASN A 76 -6.95 -8.33 -6.38
N GLN A 77 -6.17 -7.27 -6.62
CA GLN A 77 -5.03 -6.91 -5.79
C GLN A 77 -5.41 -6.21 -4.48
N VAL A 78 -6.63 -5.65 -4.39
CA VAL A 78 -7.10 -4.94 -3.19
C VAL A 78 -7.02 -5.82 -1.92
N PRO A 79 -7.62 -7.02 -1.87
CA PRO A 79 -7.53 -7.86 -0.67
C PRO A 79 -6.12 -8.33 -0.36
N VAL A 80 -5.25 -8.45 -1.37
CA VAL A 80 -3.85 -8.88 -1.19
C VAL A 80 -2.99 -7.77 -0.58
N VAL A 81 -3.19 -6.53 -1.02
CA VAL A 81 -2.34 -5.39 -0.66
C VAL A 81 -2.84 -4.64 0.58
N PHE A 82 -4.15 -4.72 0.85
CA PHE A 82 -4.83 -4.05 1.95
C PHE A 82 -5.47 -5.02 2.95
N GLY A 83 -5.04 -6.29 2.98
CA GLY A 83 -5.62 -7.33 3.86
C GLY A 83 -5.58 -7.01 5.36
N ASP A 84 -4.69 -6.10 5.78
CA ASP A 84 -4.58 -5.59 7.15
C ASP A 84 -5.43 -4.33 7.41
N ASP A 85 -6.05 -3.75 6.37
CA ASP A 85 -6.90 -2.57 6.47
C ASP A 85 -8.38 -2.98 6.44
N ALA A 86 -8.92 -3.25 7.63
CA ALA A 86 -10.30 -3.72 7.81
C ALA A 86 -11.35 -2.82 7.14
N GLU A 87 -11.10 -1.51 7.04
CA GLU A 87 -12.05 -0.59 6.42
C GLU A 87 -12.08 -0.73 4.89
N ILE A 88 -10.89 -0.89 4.26
CA ILE A 88 -10.79 -1.15 2.82
C ILE A 88 -11.40 -2.50 2.50
N ILE A 89 -11.10 -3.54 3.28
CA ILE A 89 -11.65 -4.88 3.08
C ILE A 89 -13.16 -4.91 3.21
N GLN A 90 -13.73 -4.26 4.23
CA GLN A 90 -15.19 -4.17 4.37
C GLN A 90 -15.85 -3.46 3.17
N ALA A 91 -15.24 -2.40 2.66
CA ALA A 91 -15.76 -1.70 1.48
C ALA A 91 -15.62 -2.55 0.21
N PHE A 92 -14.52 -3.30 0.08
CA PHE A 92 -14.30 -4.24 -1.01
C PHE A 92 -15.31 -5.39 -0.99
N ASP A 93 -15.57 -5.97 0.18
CA ASP A 93 -16.54 -7.05 0.36
C ASP A 93 -17.96 -6.56 0.06
N ALA A 94 -18.33 -5.35 0.51
CA ALA A 94 -19.62 -4.75 0.18
C ALA A 94 -19.83 -4.60 -1.34
N PHE A 95 -18.80 -4.13 -2.05
CA PHE A 95 -18.84 -4.02 -3.51
C PHE A 95 -18.84 -5.39 -4.22
N SER A 96 -18.04 -6.33 -3.74
CA SER A 96 -17.95 -7.68 -4.32
C SER A 96 -19.26 -8.45 -4.16
N ASN A 97 -19.92 -8.32 -3.01
CA ASN A 97 -21.21 -8.94 -2.73
C ASN A 97 -22.38 -8.24 -3.42
N ASN A 98 -22.31 -6.92 -3.59
CA ASN A 98 -23.33 -6.14 -4.28
C ASN A 98 -22.67 -5.05 -5.14
N LYS A 99 -22.57 -5.31 -6.45
CA LYS A 99 -21.94 -4.43 -7.43
C LYS A 99 -22.85 -3.25 -7.77
N SER A 100 -22.88 -2.26 -6.89
CA SER A 100 -23.62 -1.00 -7.06
C SER A 100 -22.68 0.21 -7.10
N ASP A 101 -23.15 1.29 -7.72
CA ASP A 101 -22.44 2.58 -7.74
C ASP A 101 -22.09 3.08 -6.36
N GLU A 102 -23.01 2.95 -5.41
CA GLU A 102 -22.81 3.41 -4.03
C GLU A 102 -21.70 2.60 -3.34
N ASN A 103 -21.68 1.28 -3.54
CA ASN A 103 -20.64 0.43 -2.97
C ASN A 103 -19.28 0.65 -3.63
N LEU A 104 -19.24 0.87 -4.94
CA LEU A 104 -18.00 1.22 -5.63
C LEU A 104 -17.49 2.57 -5.13
N LYS A 105 -18.35 3.59 -5.07
CA LYS A 105 -18.00 4.91 -4.56
C LYS A 105 -17.45 4.81 -3.15
N ARG A 106 -18.10 4.03 -2.28
CA ARG A 106 -17.61 3.77 -0.92
C ARG A 106 -16.20 3.16 -0.96
N LEU A 107 -15.95 2.15 -1.79
CA LEU A 107 -14.61 1.56 -1.96
C LEU A 107 -13.57 2.59 -2.43
N LEU A 108 -13.88 3.38 -3.46
CA LEU A 108 -12.97 4.41 -3.99
C LEU A 108 -12.65 5.50 -2.96
N VAL A 109 -13.67 5.97 -2.21
CA VAL A 109 -13.49 6.96 -1.14
C VAL A 109 -12.62 6.40 -0.01
N VAL A 110 -12.84 5.15 0.39
CA VAL A 110 -12.03 4.52 1.44
C VAL A 110 -10.59 4.33 0.96
N LEU A 111 -10.37 3.79 -0.25
CA LEU A 111 -9.03 3.62 -0.85
C LEU A 111 -8.26 4.93 -0.88
N THR A 112 -8.88 6.01 -1.36
CA THR A 112 -8.23 7.32 -1.51
C THR A 112 -7.93 7.97 -0.16
N ARG A 113 -8.85 7.88 0.79
CA ARG A 113 -8.65 8.42 2.13
C ARG A 113 -7.54 7.70 2.88
N ARG A 114 -7.47 6.37 2.78
CA ARG A 114 -6.52 5.52 3.50
C ARG A 114 -5.12 5.52 2.88
N THR A 115 -5.02 5.69 1.56
CA THR A 115 -3.72 5.82 0.87
C THR A 115 -3.17 7.24 0.86
N GLY A 116 -3.97 8.24 1.23
CA GLY A 116 -3.55 9.65 1.26
C GLY A 116 -3.68 10.37 -0.08
N LEU A 117 -4.42 9.80 -1.04
CA LEU A 117 -4.74 10.39 -2.35
C LEU A 117 -5.77 11.54 -2.28
N ARG A 118 -5.90 12.19 -1.12
CA ARG A 118 -6.95 13.19 -0.80
C ARG A 118 -7.04 14.36 -1.80
N GLY A 119 -5.99 14.64 -2.58
CA GLY A 119 -5.97 15.72 -3.57
C GLY A 119 -6.54 15.36 -4.96
N ILE A 120 -6.66 14.08 -5.32
CA ILE A 120 -6.98 13.66 -6.71
C ILE A 120 -8.48 13.35 -6.89
N VAL A 121 -9.21 13.15 -5.79
CA VAL A 121 -10.52 12.48 -5.79
C VAL A 121 -11.64 13.35 -5.19
N LEU A 122 -11.30 14.43 -4.48
CA LEU A 122 -12.29 15.33 -3.89
C LEU A 122 -12.95 16.27 -4.90
N ASP A 123 -12.46 16.33 -6.13
CA ASP A 123 -13.09 17.17 -7.14
C ASP A 123 -14.30 16.46 -7.74
N SER A 124 -15.41 17.19 -7.76
CA SER A 124 -16.75 16.88 -8.27
C SER A 124 -16.86 16.06 -9.58
N HIS A 125 -15.74 15.89 -10.30
CA HIS A 125 -15.60 15.10 -11.52
C HIS A 125 -15.67 13.58 -11.33
N LEU A 126 -15.30 13.02 -10.17
CA LEU A 126 -15.45 11.57 -9.93
C LEU A 126 -16.92 11.13 -9.87
N MET A 127 -17.82 12.03 -9.46
CA MET A 127 -19.23 11.71 -9.27
C MET A 127 -20.06 11.81 -10.56
N LYS A 128 -19.62 12.59 -11.55
CA LYS A 128 -20.31 12.69 -12.86
C LYS A 128 -20.13 11.46 -13.75
N THR A 129 -19.26 10.54 -13.36
CA THR A 129 -18.75 9.46 -14.21
C THR A 129 -19.09 8.05 -13.70
N LEU A 130 -19.96 7.94 -12.68
CA LEU A 130 -20.44 6.68 -12.14
C LEU A 130 -21.92 6.52 -12.54
N SER A 131 -22.17 5.55 -13.41
CA SER A 131 -23.48 4.97 -13.69
C SER A 131 -23.19 3.53 -14.06
N ILE A 132 -23.30 2.62 -13.10
CA ILE A 132 -23.12 1.17 -13.28
C ILE A 132 -24.49 0.51 -13.33
#